data_AF-A0A938LAC1-F1
#
_entry.id   AF-A0A938LAC1-F1
#
_cell.length_a   1.000
_cell.length_b   1.000
_cell.length_c   1.000
_cell.angle_alpha   90.00
_cell.angle_beta   90.00
_cell.angle_gamma   90.00
#
_symmetry.space_group_name_H-M   'P 1'
#
loop_
_entity.id
_entity.type
_entity.pdbx_description
1 polymer ?
#
loop_
_entity_poly.entity_id
_entity_poly.type
_entity_poly.pdbx_seq_one_letter_code
_entity_poly.pdbx_strand_id
1 'polypeptide(L)'
;MPKAETELVVIEKAYALLVWSLNHIAKFPRNHRYGIGLRLEQRVHLILELLLAGKYSRERLPLLQQANLELELLRFQFRLVKDVKCLSLESYGSAARFVNEIGKLVGGWIKQSGTKPPASAASPLEIRVKKSAGTR
;
A
#
# COMPACT_ATOMS: atom_id res chain seq x y z
N MET A 1 7.60 20.04 -3.57
CA MET A 1 7.00 19.31 -4.72
C MET A 1 7.57 17.90 -4.68
N PRO A 2 6.75 16.82 -4.48
CA PRO A 2 6.52 15.83 -5.56
C PRO A 2 5.33 14.85 -5.28
N LYS A 3 4.16 15.33 -4.82
CA LYS A 3 3.11 14.43 -4.27
C LYS A 3 2.59 13.41 -5.29
N ALA A 4 2.34 13.83 -6.52
CA ALA A 4 1.88 12.94 -7.61
C ALA A 4 2.98 12.02 -8.16
N GLU A 5 4.25 12.45 -8.08
CA GLU A 5 5.39 11.70 -8.60
C GLU A 5 5.69 10.48 -7.72
N THR A 6 5.65 10.63 -6.40
CA THR A 6 5.86 9.50 -5.47
C THR A 6 4.76 8.45 -5.59
N GLU A 7 3.51 8.89 -5.82
CA GLU A 7 2.34 8.03 -6.03
C GLU A 7 2.46 7.20 -7.30
N LEU A 8 2.97 7.80 -8.38
CA LEU A 8 3.21 7.11 -9.63
C LEU A 8 4.34 6.07 -9.48
N VAL A 9 5.44 6.46 -8.81
CA VAL A 9 6.60 5.59 -8.58
C VAL A 9 6.24 4.33 -7.77
N VAL A 10 5.41 4.44 -6.73
CA VAL A 10 5.03 3.24 -5.94
C VAL A 10 4.17 2.27 -6.74
N ILE A 11 3.29 2.77 -7.61
CA ILE A 11 2.45 1.96 -8.49
C ILE A 11 3.31 1.27 -9.56
N GLU A 12 4.24 1.99 -10.18
CA GLU A 12 5.18 1.41 -11.15
C GLU A 12 6.06 0.32 -10.54
N LYS A 13 6.53 0.53 -9.31
CA LYS A 13 7.31 -0.48 -8.56
C LYS A 13 6.47 -1.71 -8.24
N ALA A 14 5.21 -1.55 -7.85
CA ALA A 14 4.30 -2.67 -7.63
C ALA A 14 4.01 -3.45 -8.92
N TYR A 15 3.83 -2.74 -10.05
CA TYR A 15 3.68 -3.37 -11.36
C TYR A 15 4.95 -4.14 -11.78
N ALA A 16 6.14 -3.56 -11.56
CA ALA A 16 7.40 -4.26 -11.83
C ALA A 16 7.54 -5.54 -10.97
N LEU A 17 7.15 -5.50 -9.69
CA LEU A 17 7.10 -6.68 -8.83
C LEU A 17 6.11 -7.73 -9.35
N LEU A 18 4.96 -7.31 -9.89
CA LEU A 18 3.98 -8.22 -10.49
C LEU A 18 4.57 -8.96 -11.69
N VAL A 19 5.14 -8.23 -12.64
CA VAL A 19 5.80 -8.83 -13.82
C VAL A 19 6.92 -9.78 -13.41
N TRP A 20 7.75 -9.36 -12.45
CA TRP A 20 8.83 -10.19 -11.92
C TRP A 20 8.30 -11.48 -11.27
N SER A 21 7.22 -11.38 -10.48
CA SER A 21 6.60 -12.51 -9.78
C SER A 21 5.99 -13.51 -10.76
N LEU A 22 5.24 -13.05 -11.76
CA LEU A 22 4.63 -13.90 -12.79
C LEU A 22 5.68 -14.71 -13.55
N ASN A 23 6.79 -14.06 -13.94
CA ASN A 23 7.91 -14.71 -14.62
C ASN A 23 8.58 -15.80 -13.77
N HIS A 24 8.54 -15.69 -12.44
CA HIS A 24 9.09 -16.69 -11.53
C HIS A 24 8.09 -17.80 -11.20
N ILE A 25 6.82 -17.46 -11.01
CA ILE A 25 5.73 -18.44 -10.78
C ILE A 25 5.58 -19.38 -11.98
N ALA A 26 5.77 -18.89 -13.21
CA ALA A 26 5.78 -19.69 -14.42
C ALA A 26 6.85 -20.80 -14.42
N LYS A 27 7.91 -20.67 -13.61
CA LYS A 27 8.99 -21.66 -13.46
C LYS A 27 8.76 -22.64 -12.31
N PHE A 28 7.72 -22.45 -11.51
CA PHE A 28 7.47 -23.34 -10.36
C PHE A 28 7.08 -24.75 -10.81
N PRO A 29 7.43 -25.79 -10.04
CA PRO A 29 6.92 -27.14 -10.24
C PRO A 29 5.39 -27.15 -10.24
N ARG A 30 4.79 -28.01 -11.06
CA ARG A 30 3.33 -28.08 -11.26
C ARG A 30 2.54 -28.20 -9.95
N ASN A 31 3.08 -28.95 -8.99
CA ASN A 31 2.47 -29.18 -7.67
C ASN A 31 2.33 -27.90 -6.83
N HIS A 32 3.25 -26.94 -6.98
CA HIS A 32 3.25 -25.69 -6.20
C HIS A 32 2.68 -24.50 -6.96
N ARG A 33 2.61 -24.58 -8.30
CA ARG A 33 2.14 -23.49 -9.17
C ARG A 33 0.69 -23.09 -8.87
N TYR A 34 -0.23 -24.06 -8.84
CA TYR A 34 -1.65 -23.79 -8.62
C TYR A 34 -2.02 -23.55 -7.15
N GLY A 35 -1.16 -23.95 -6.22
CA GLY A 35 -1.35 -23.69 -4.80
C GLY A 35 -0.73 -22.36 -4.38
N ILE A 36 0.59 -22.37 -4.19
CA ILE A 36 1.33 -21.23 -3.64
C ILE A 36 1.54 -20.15 -4.70
N GLY A 37 1.80 -20.54 -5.96
CA GLY A 37 2.01 -19.59 -7.06
C GLY A 37 0.79 -18.69 -7.28
N LEU A 38 -0.40 -19.29 -7.43
CA LEU A 38 -1.65 -18.52 -7.60
C LEU A 38 -1.93 -17.58 -6.43
N ARG A 39 -1.74 -18.04 -5.18
CA ARG A 39 -1.90 -17.19 -3.99
C ARG A 39 -0.88 -16.05 -3.89
N LEU A 40 0.31 -16.24 -4.46
CA LEU A 40 1.34 -15.20 -4.53
C LEU A 40 0.95 -14.16 -5.58
N GLU A 41 0.58 -14.60 -6.77
CA GLU A 41 0.09 -13.76 -7.87
C GLU A 41 -1.08 -12.89 -7.43
N GLN A 42 -2.14 -13.49 -6.87
CA GLN A 42 -3.32 -12.78 -6.38
C GLN A 42 -2.97 -11.70 -5.35
N ARG A 43 -1.99 -11.95 -4.48
CA ARG A 43 -1.59 -10.97 -3.47
C ARG A 43 -0.84 -9.79 -4.07
N VAL A 44 0.04 -10.03 -5.03
CA VAL A 44 0.73 -8.93 -5.73
C VAL A 44 -0.26 -8.09 -6.54
N HIS A 45 -1.25 -8.74 -7.18
CA HIS A 45 -2.36 -8.04 -7.82
C HIS A 45 -3.15 -7.17 -6.84
N LEU A 46 -3.55 -7.72 -5.69
CA LEU A 46 -4.28 -6.98 -4.66
C LEU A 46 -3.49 -5.75 -4.17
N ILE A 47 -2.18 -5.86 -3.97
CA ILE A 47 -1.34 -4.72 -3.61
C ILE A 47 -1.41 -3.63 -4.68
N LEU A 48 -1.29 -3.99 -5.97
CA LEU A 48 -1.38 -3.05 -7.07
C LEU A 48 -2.77 -2.36 -7.11
N GLU A 49 -3.84 -3.13 -6.95
CA GLU A 49 -5.21 -2.62 -6.90
C GLU A 49 -5.43 -1.64 -5.74
N LEU A 50 -4.94 -1.97 -4.53
CA LEU A 50 -5.05 -1.11 -3.35
C LEU A 50 -4.27 0.21 -3.53
N LEU A 51 -3.09 0.16 -4.15
CA LEU A 51 -2.31 1.37 -4.44
C LEU A 51 -3.00 2.24 -5.49
N LEU A 52 -3.56 1.63 -6.53
CA LEU A 52 -4.30 2.36 -7.56
C LEU A 52 -5.58 2.98 -6.98
N ALA A 53 -6.33 2.24 -6.17
CA ALA A 53 -7.49 2.75 -5.46
C ALA A 53 -7.11 3.89 -4.50
N GLY A 54 -5.98 3.76 -3.78
CA GLY A 54 -5.44 4.79 -2.90
C GLY A 54 -5.10 6.10 -3.63
N LYS A 55 -4.65 6.02 -4.89
CA LYS A 55 -4.37 7.19 -5.73
C LYS A 55 -5.63 8.00 -6.01
N TYR A 56 -6.72 7.33 -6.39
CA TYR A 56 -7.98 7.98 -6.78
C TYR A 56 -8.95 8.23 -5.62
N SER A 57 -8.69 7.65 -4.44
CA SER A 57 -9.52 7.84 -3.25
C SER A 57 -9.17 9.11 -2.46
N ARG A 58 -10.22 9.75 -1.92
CA ARG A 58 -10.10 10.81 -0.92
C ARG A 58 -9.73 10.24 0.46
N GLU A 59 -10.24 9.07 0.78
CA GLU A 59 -9.97 8.31 2.00
C GLU A 59 -9.01 7.16 1.68
N ARG A 60 -7.75 7.53 1.43
CA ARG A 60 -6.72 6.56 1.03
C ARG A 60 -6.07 5.83 2.21
N LEU A 61 -6.12 6.38 3.42
CA LEU A 61 -5.47 5.80 4.60
C LEU A 61 -5.81 4.31 4.85
N PRO A 62 -7.09 3.89 4.88
CA PRO A 62 -7.42 2.47 5.09
C PRO A 62 -6.91 1.58 3.96
N LEU A 63 -6.96 2.06 2.71
CA LEU A 63 -6.45 1.31 1.55
C LEU A 63 -4.92 1.11 1.63
N LEU A 64 -4.20 2.14 2.06
CA LEU A 64 -2.75 2.07 2.23
C LEU A 64 -2.34 1.20 3.43
N GLN A 65 -3.12 1.21 4.51
CA GLN A 65 -2.92 0.29 5.63
C GLN A 65 -3.13 -1.16 5.22
N GLN A 66 -4.18 -1.44 4.42
CA GLN A 66 -4.38 -2.76 3.85
C GLN A 66 -3.22 -3.14 2.92
N ALA A 67 -2.77 -2.25 2.04
CA ALA A 67 -1.64 -2.52 1.16
C ALA A 67 -0.36 -2.84 1.96
N ASN A 68 -0.13 -2.14 3.07
CA ASN A 68 0.98 -2.40 3.98
C ASN A 68 0.89 -3.79 4.63
N LEU A 69 -0.30 -4.20 5.07
CA LEU A 69 -0.52 -5.55 5.59
C LEU A 69 -0.27 -6.62 4.51
N GLU A 70 -0.77 -6.41 3.30
CA GLU A 70 -0.54 -7.33 2.19
C GLU A 70 0.93 -7.46 1.81
N LEU A 71 1.70 -6.37 1.88
CA LEU A 71 3.16 -6.41 1.69
C LEU A 71 3.85 -7.27 2.76
N GLU A 72 3.44 -7.17 4.03
CA GLU A 72 3.98 -8.02 5.09
C GLU A 72 3.65 -9.49 4.86
N LEU A 73 2.40 -9.81 4.49
CA LEU A 73 2.01 -11.18 4.12
C LEU A 73 2.80 -11.69 2.91
N LEU A 74 3.08 -10.82 1.94
CA LEU A 74 3.89 -11.14 0.77
C LEU A 74 5.34 -11.50 1.15
N ARG A 75 5.94 -10.84 2.16
CA ARG A 75 7.27 -11.22 2.69
C ARG A 75 7.29 -12.66 3.19
N PHE A 76 6.27 -13.06 3.94
CA PHE A 76 6.16 -14.41 4.46
C PHE A 76 5.90 -15.43 3.35
N GLN A 77 5.09 -15.09 2.35
CA GLN A 77 4.90 -15.96 1.19
C GLN A 77 6.20 -16.17 0.40
N PHE A 78 6.99 -15.12 0.15
CA PHE A 78 8.29 -15.29 -0.51
C PHE A 78 9.25 -16.15 0.31
N ARG A 79 9.24 -16.02 1.65
CA ARG A 79 10.02 -16.89 2.54
C ARG A 79 9.58 -18.35 2.40
N LEU A 80 8.27 -18.61 2.42
CA LEU A 80 7.70 -19.94 2.23
C LEU A 80 8.12 -20.55 0.88
N VAL A 81 7.99 -19.81 -0.21
CA VAL A 81 8.35 -20.27 -1.57
C VAL A 81 9.85 -20.63 -1.65
N LYS A 82 10.70 -19.86 -0.98
CA LYS A 82 12.14 -20.15 -0.85
C LYS A 82 12.37 -21.42 -0.02
N ASP A 83 11.67 -21.60 1.10
CA ASP A 83 11.81 -22.76 1.98
C ASP A 83 11.35 -24.07 1.31
N VAL A 84 10.32 -24.01 0.44
CA VAL A 84 9.90 -25.15 -0.42
C VAL A 84 10.72 -25.30 -1.70
N LYS A 85 11.86 -24.60 -1.81
CA LYS A 85 12.80 -24.63 -2.95
C LYS A 85 12.17 -24.28 -4.31
N CYS A 86 11.08 -23.51 -4.32
CA CYS A 86 10.48 -23.00 -5.55
C CYS A 86 11.16 -21.70 -6.03
N LEU A 87 11.93 -21.05 -5.17
CA LEU A 87 12.66 -19.81 -5.46
C LEU A 87 14.12 -19.96 -5.02
N SER A 88 15.07 -19.51 -5.84
CA SER A 88 16.49 -19.46 -5.46
C SER A 88 16.74 -18.42 -4.37
N LEU A 89 17.86 -18.55 -3.65
CA LEU A 89 18.25 -17.58 -2.63
C LEU A 89 18.47 -16.18 -3.23
N GLU A 90 19.03 -16.11 -4.43
CA GLU A 90 19.23 -14.86 -5.18
C GLU A 90 17.90 -14.19 -5.55
N SER A 91 16.96 -14.95 -6.12
CA SER A 91 15.62 -14.45 -6.44
C SER A 91 14.85 -14.05 -5.18
N TYR A 92 15.02 -14.76 -4.06
CA TYR A 92 14.46 -14.33 -2.78
C TYR A 92 15.03 -12.99 -2.31
N GLY A 93 16.34 -12.78 -2.46
CA GLY A 93 16.98 -11.49 -2.17
C GLY A 93 16.40 -10.35 -3.02
N SER A 94 16.20 -10.60 -4.32
CA SER A 94 15.54 -9.65 -5.24
C SER A 94 14.10 -9.34 -4.83
N ALA A 95 13.29 -10.37 -4.52
CA ALA A 95 11.93 -10.19 -4.02
C ALA A 95 11.90 -9.33 -2.73
N ALA A 96 12.78 -9.63 -1.78
CA ALA A 96 12.85 -8.88 -0.53
C ALA A 96 13.22 -7.40 -0.75
N ARG A 97 14.08 -7.09 -1.72
CA ARG A 97 14.41 -5.71 -2.11
C ARG A 97 13.20 -4.99 -2.69
N PHE A 98 12.48 -5.61 -3.63
CA PHE A 98 11.24 -5.04 -4.18
C PHE A 98 10.23 -4.72 -3.08
N VAL A 99 9.93 -5.69 -2.21
CA VAL A 99 8.94 -5.52 -1.14
C VAL A 99 9.38 -4.44 -0.14
N ASN A 100 10.68 -4.35 0.17
CA ASN A 100 11.23 -3.29 1.02
C ASN A 100 11.10 -1.90 0.39
N GLU A 101 11.42 -1.75 -0.89
CA GLU A 101 11.30 -0.48 -1.60
C GLU A 101 9.85 -0.01 -1.63
N ILE A 102 8.93 -0.89 -2.02
CA ILE A 102 7.49 -0.58 -2.05
C ILE A 102 6.99 -0.22 -0.65
N GLY A 103 7.35 -0.99 0.38
CA GLY A 103 6.97 -0.72 1.77
C GLY A 103 7.44 0.64 2.27
N LYS A 104 8.65 1.08 1.91
CA LYS A 104 9.14 2.43 2.25
C LYS A 104 8.29 3.52 1.61
N LEU A 105 7.93 3.36 0.32
CA LEU A 105 7.10 4.31 -0.41
C LEU A 105 5.68 4.35 0.16
N VAL A 106 5.07 3.19 0.43
CA VAL A 106 3.75 3.07 1.06
C VAL A 106 3.74 3.72 2.44
N GLY A 107 4.76 3.46 3.28
CA GLY A 107 4.89 4.08 4.59
C GLY A 107 5.02 5.62 4.51
N GLY A 108 5.76 6.12 3.52
CA GLY A 108 5.80 7.55 3.21
C GLY A 108 4.44 8.12 2.85
N TRP A 109 3.64 7.36 2.09
CA TRP A 109 2.32 7.77 1.65
C TRP A 109 1.27 7.74 2.78
N ILE A 110 1.37 6.76 3.69
CA ILE A 110 0.56 6.69 4.92
C ILE A 110 0.81 7.91 5.79
N LYS A 111 2.09 8.25 6.04
CA LYS A 111 2.45 9.43 6.86
C LYS A 111 1.84 10.72 6.29
N GLN A 112 1.90 10.89 4.97
CA GLN A 112 1.32 12.05 4.29
C GLN A 112 -0.22 12.07 4.34
N SER A 113 -0.85 10.91 4.42
CA SER A 113 -2.31 10.76 4.46
C SER A 113 -2.86 11.00 5.88
N GLY A 114 -2.07 10.73 6.92
CA GLY A 114 -2.42 11.00 8.31
C GLY A 114 -2.25 12.47 8.74
N THR A 115 -1.55 13.30 7.98
CA THR A 115 -1.32 14.74 8.29
C THR A 115 -2.34 15.68 7.63
N LYS A 116 -3.55 15.22 7.31
CA LYS A 116 -4.61 16.14 6.88
C LYS A 116 -5.32 16.67 8.14
N PRO A 117 -5.12 17.94 8.57
CA PRO A 117 -6.02 18.52 9.54
C PRO A 117 -7.45 18.46 8.98
N PRO A 118 -8.48 18.23 9.82
CA PRO A 118 -9.85 18.16 9.35
C PRO A 118 -10.17 19.43 8.58
N ALA A 119 -10.42 19.30 7.28
CA ALA A 119 -10.97 20.35 6.44
C ALA A 119 -12.48 20.48 6.77
N SER A 120 -12.76 20.85 8.02
CA SER A 120 -14.05 21.28 8.55
C SER A 120 -13.83 21.86 9.96
N ALA A 121 -13.00 22.90 10.05
CA ALA A 121 -12.89 23.75 11.23
C ALA A 121 -12.67 25.21 10.78
N ALA A 122 -13.57 25.70 9.93
CA ALA A 122 -13.87 27.13 9.82
C ALA A 122 -15.30 27.28 10.37
N SER A 123 -15.65 28.11 11.33
CA SER A 123 -14.97 28.91 12.35
C SER A 123 -16.07 29.25 13.40
N PRO A 124 -15.73 29.82 14.56
CA PRO A 124 -16.59 29.87 15.74
C PRO A 124 -17.83 30.75 15.57
N LEU A 125 -19.02 30.18 15.80
CA LEU A 125 -20.23 30.96 16.12
C LEU A 125 -20.29 31.21 17.63
N GLU A 126 -19.37 32.00 18.16
CA GLU A 126 -19.62 32.77 19.39
C GLU A 126 -19.84 34.23 18.98
N ILE A 127 -21.07 34.53 18.56
CA ILE A 127 -21.57 35.90 18.51
C ILE A 127 -22.63 36.05 19.61
N ARG A 128 -22.13 36.41 20.79
CA ARG A 128 -22.64 37.52 21.62
C ARG A 128 -24.01 37.34 22.29
N VAL A 129 -24.00 36.65 23.42
CA VAL A 129 -24.85 37.01 24.57
C VAL A 129 -24.32 38.33 25.15
N LYS A 130 -24.96 39.46 24.84
CA LYS A 130 -24.89 40.67 25.68
C LYS A 130 -26.27 41.34 25.77
N LYS A 131 -26.94 41.04 26.89
CA LYS A 131 -27.78 41.92 27.73
C LYS A 131 -28.67 42.94 27.00
N SER A 132 -29.97 42.68 26.94
CA SER A 132 -30.98 43.74 27.11
C SER A 132 -31.40 43.78 28.59
N ALA A 133 -30.71 44.60 29.38
CA ALA A 133 -31.24 45.15 30.62
C ALA A 133 -31.72 46.57 30.29
N GLY A 134 -32.94 46.89 30.71
CA GLY A 134 -33.71 48.04 30.21
C GLY A 134 -33.23 49.42 30.62
N THR A 135 -33.94 50.43 30.08
CA THR A 135 -34.13 51.85 30.44
C THR A 135 -34.73 52.45 29.14
N ARG A 136 -35.90 53.08 29.03
CA ARG A 136 -36.69 53.94 29.91
C ARG A 136 -38.11 54.01 29.34
#